data_AF-A0A7S4MTL3-F1
#
_entry.id   AF-A0A7S4MTL3-F1
#
_cell.length_a   1.000
_cell.length_b   1.000
_cell.length_c   1.000
_cell.angle_alpha   90.00
_cell.angle_beta   90.00
_cell.angle_gamma   90.00
#
_symmetry.space_group_name_H-M   'P 1'
#
loop_
_entity.id
_entity.type
_entity.pdbx_description
1 polymer ?
#
loop_
_entity_poly.entity_id
_entity_poly.type
_entity_poly.pdbx_seq_one_letter_code
_entity_poly.pdbx_strand_id
1 'polypeptide(L)'
;EALTPTINMVRRLVFLLAGQSNMAGRGHLSDLPDPLSDANDGGDILSFHQTLDELFPARHPLHADKPEKAGVGPALSFARELIRSYSPSELGEGVILVLVPCAWGGSPLDRWEEGGDLADEAVRRTKAALAALSLTKGEGGGGGGSRL
;
A
#
# COMPACT_ATOMS: atom_id res chain seq x y z
N GLU A 1 -10.93 20.71 34.40
CA GLU A 1 -11.19 19.89 33.20
C GLU A 1 -10.28 18.69 33.20
N ALA A 2 -10.80 17.50 32.93
CA ALA A 2 -9.97 16.32 32.75
C ALA A 2 -9.29 16.42 31.38
N LEU A 3 -7.96 16.35 31.35
CA LEU A 3 -7.19 16.20 30.12
C LEU A 3 -7.55 14.82 29.53
N THR A 4 -8.38 14.81 28.50
CA THR A 4 -8.63 13.61 27.71
C THR A 4 -7.29 13.15 27.15
N PRO A 5 -6.85 11.90 27.39
CA PRO A 5 -5.62 11.42 26.79
C PRO A 5 -5.84 11.35 25.29
N THR A 6 -5.19 12.25 24.54
CA THR A 6 -5.01 12.10 23.10
C THR A 6 -4.08 10.91 22.93
N ILE A 7 -4.65 9.70 22.87
CA ILE A 7 -3.89 8.57 22.34
C ILE A 7 -3.64 8.95 20.88
N ASN A 8 -2.40 9.28 20.54
CA ASN A 8 -1.95 9.44 19.15
C ASN A 8 -2.15 8.10 18.43
N MET A 9 -3.37 7.87 17.99
CA MET A 9 -3.77 6.72 17.21
C MET A 9 -3.37 6.99 15.77
N VAL A 10 -2.21 6.46 15.39
CA VAL A 10 -1.80 6.39 13.99
C VAL A 10 -2.91 5.71 13.18
N ARG A 11 -3.53 6.50 12.31
CA ARG A 11 -4.57 6.04 11.38
C ARG A 11 -3.91 5.22 10.27
N ARG A 12 -4.51 4.08 9.96
CA ARG A 12 -4.08 3.18 8.89
C ARG A 12 -5.16 3.17 7.83
N LEU A 13 -4.82 3.57 6.60
CA LEU A 13 -5.71 3.53 5.45
C LEU A 13 -5.26 2.40 4.54
N VAL A 14 -6.14 1.44 4.26
CA VAL A 14 -5.81 0.27 3.44
C VAL A 14 -6.61 0.33 2.15
N PHE A 15 -5.93 0.27 1.01
CA PHE A 15 -6.52 0.34 -0.32
C PHE A 15 -6.22 -0.93 -1.10
N LEU A 16 -7.29 -1.67 -1.44
CA LEU A 16 -7.23 -2.78 -2.38
C LEU A 16 -7.13 -2.23 -3.81
N LEU A 17 -6.12 -2.68 -4.54
CA LEU A 17 -5.90 -2.32 -5.94
C LEU A 17 -6.27 -3.51 -6.83
N ALA A 18 -7.51 -3.53 -7.32
CA ALA A 18 -8.06 -4.60 -8.14
C ALA A 18 -8.35 -4.15 -9.58
N GLY A 19 -8.48 -5.11 -10.49
CA GLY A 19 -8.80 -4.88 -11.90
C GLY A 19 -7.74 -5.38 -12.86
N GLN A 20 -7.63 -4.73 -14.03
CA GLN A 20 -6.81 -5.21 -15.15
C GLN A 20 -5.55 -4.35 -15.39
N SER A 21 -5.05 -4.31 -16.64
CA SER A 21 -3.73 -3.76 -16.98
C SER A 21 -3.56 -2.29 -16.62
N ASN A 22 -4.63 -1.49 -16.70
CA ASN A 22 -4.58 -0.06 -16.38
C ASN A 22 -4.39 0.19 -14.88
N MET A 23 -4.90 -0.70 -14.01
CA MET A 23 -4.60 -0.66 -12.58
C MET A 23 -3.24 -1.29 -12.29
N ALA A 24 -2.91 -2.41 -12.95
CA ALA A 24 -1.63 -3.09 -12.78
C ALA A 24 -0.44 -2.17 -13.10
N GLY A 25 -0.60 -1.31 -14.11
CA GLY A 25 0.39 -0.32 -14.51
C GLY A 25 1.28 -0.83 -15.64
N ARG A 26 1.33 -0.06 -16.73
CA ARG A 26 2.07 -0.36 -17.97
C ARG A 26 2.83 0.86 -18.50
N GLY A 27 2.82 1.98 -17.76
CA GLY A 27 3.58 3.17 -18.13
C GLY A 27 5.09 2.92 -18.00
N HIS A 28 5.89 3.65 -18.76
CA HIS A 28 7.34 3.47 -18.72
C HIS A 28 7.91 4.05 -17.43
N LEU A 29 8.79 3.30 -16.76
CA LEU A 29 9.48 3.78 -15.57
C LEU A 29 10.39 4.98 -15.87
N SER A 30 10.84 5.14 -17.12
CA SER A 30 11.62 6.29 -17.60
C SER A 30 10.85 7.61 -17.59
N ASP A 31 9.52 7.55 -17.53
CA ASP A 31 8.68 8.75 -17.52
C ASP A 31 8.59 9.35 -16.11
N LEU A 32 9.13 8.66 -15.09
CA LEU A 32 9.22 9.18 -13.74
C LEU A 32 10.46 10.09 -13.60
N PRO A 33 10.31 11.30 -13.03
CA PRO A 33 11.41 12.25 -12.88
C PRO A 33 12.55 11.73 -12.01
N ASP A 34 12.28 10.79 -11.11
CA ASP A 34 13.27 9.95 -10.44
C ASP A 34 12.59 8.63 -10.00
N PRO A 35 13.04 7.45 -10.46
CA PRO A 35 12.50 6.16 -10.02
C PRO A 35 12.74 5.89 -8.52
N LEU A 36 13.64 6.65 -7.88
CA LEU A 36 13.91 6.62 -6.44
C LEU A 36 13.22 7.75 -5.66
N SER A 37 12.70 8.80 -6.32
CA SER A 37 11.86 9.82 -5.65
C SER A 37 10.48 9.30 -5.32
N ASP A 38 10.27 8.00 -5.45
CA ASP A 38 9.11 7.34 -4.88
C ASP A 38 9.12 7.35 -3.32
N ALA A 39 10.21 7.81 -2.70
CA ALA A 39 10.37 7.93 -1.25
C ALA A 39 9.57 9.10 -0.62
N ASN A 40 8.47 8.73 0.04
CA ASN A 40 7.76 9.37 1.17
C ASN A 40 7.95 10.90 1.38
N ASP A 41 7.19 11.70 0.64
CA ASP A 41 6.86 13.09 1.02
C ASP A 41 5.83 13.11 2.17
N GLY A 42 6.26 12.80 3.40
CA GLY A 42 5.51 13.14 4.61
C GLY A 42 4.47 12.13 5.13
N GLY A 43 4.39 10.94 4.55
CA GLY A 43 3.61 9.82 5.10
C GLY A 43 4.17 8.47 4.64
N ASP A 44 4.06 7.45 5.48
CA ASP A 44 4.54 6.11 5.15
C ASP A 44 3.56 5.44 4.19
N ILE A 45 3.84 5.54 2.89
CA ILE A 45 3.12 4.78 1.85
C ILE A 45 3.80 3.41 1.75
N LEU A 46 3.07 2.38 2.17
CA LEU A 46 3.50 1.00 2.14
C LEU A 46 2.74 0.23 1.06
N SER A 47 3.34 -0.85 0.57
CA SER A 47 2.71 -1.84 -0.30
C SER A 47 2.86 -3.22 0.31
N PHE A 48 1.80 -4.01 0.25
CA PHE A 48 1.84 -5.41 0.63
C PHE A 48 2.47 -6.24 -0.50
N HIS A 49 3.52 -6.99 -0.19
CA HIS A 49 4.24 -7.78 -1.16
C HIS A 49 3.48 -9.06 -1.53
N GLN A 50 3.27 -9.28 -2.82
CA GLN A 50 2.36 -10.32 -3.32
C GLN A 50 2.78 -11.75 -2.98
N THR A 51 4.07 -11.98 -2.71
CA THR A 51 4.61 -13.33 -2.45
C THR A 51 5.23 -13.51 -1.06
N LEU A 52 5.57 -12.42 -0.38
CA LEU A 52 6.25 -12.48 0.93
C LEU A 52 5.26 -12.28 2.07
N ASP A 53 4.03 -11.84 1.76
CA ASP A 53 3.02 -11.48 2.75
C ASP A 53 3.52 -10.46 3.81
N GLU A 54 4.37 -9.53 3.36
CA GLU A 54 5.04 -8.51 4.18
C GLU A 54 4.80 -7.09 3.62
N LEU A 55 4.93 -6.07 4.46
CA LEU A 55 4.79 -4.65 4.08
C LEU A 55 6.15 -4.05 3.72
N PHE A 56 6.24 -3.37 2.58
CA PHE A 56 7.43 -2.66 2.13
C PHE A 56 7.11 -1.22 1.78
N PRO A 57 8.09 -0.30 1.77
CA PRO A 57 7.92 1.00 1.15
C PRO A 57 7.42 0.86 -0.29
N ALA A 58 6.32 1.53 -0.63
CA ALA A 58 5.69 1.41 -1.94
C ALA A 58 6.57 2.02 -3.04
N ARG A 59 6.81 1.26 -4.12
CA ARG A 59 7.58 1.68 -5.29
C ARG A 59 6.97 1.10 -6.56
N HIS A 60 7.16 1.78 -7.68
CA HIS A 60 6.85 1.17 -8.98
C HIS A 60 7.86 0.07 -9.35
N PRO A 61 7.43 -0.97 -10.09
CA PRO A 61 6.03 -1.35 -10.31
C PRO A 61 5.41 -2.01 -9.07
N LEU A 62 4.17 -1.67 -8.77
CA LEU A 62 3.45 -2.26 -7.63
C LEU A 62 2.85 -3.64 -7.93
N HIS A 63 2.49 -3.87 -9.19
CA HIS A 63 1.90 -5.14 -9.61
C HIS A 63 2.93 -6.00 -10.33
N ALA A 64 3.07 -7.25 -9.89
CA ALA A 64 3.96 -8.24 -10.50
C ALA A 64 3.18 -9.29 -11.34
N ASP A 65 2.03 -8.93 -11.89
CA ASP A 65 1.17 -9.86 -12.63
C ASP A 65 1.82 -10.38 -13.92
N LYS A 66 2.57 -9.51 -14.60
CA LYS A 66 3.32 -9.76 -15.83
C LYS A 66 4.66 -9.03 -15.74
N PRO A 67 5.71 -9.66 -15.16
CA PRO A 67 6.98 -8.99 -14.86
C PRO A 67 7.60 -8.26 -16.05
N GLU A 68 7.42 -8.79 -17.26
CA GLU A 68 7.93 -8.22 -18.51
C GLU A 68 7.16 -7.00 -19.01
N LYS A 69 5.99 -6.69 -18.44
CA LYS A 69 5.15 -5.54 -18.79
C LYS A 69 4.84 -4.63 -17.59
N ALA A 70 5.27 -5.01 -16.40
CA ALA A 70 5.01 -4.26 -15.18
C ALA A 70 5.68 -2.89 -15.25
N GLY A 71 4.94 -1.83 -14.91
CA GLY A 71 5.42 -0.46 -15.01
C GLY A 71 4.66 0.49 -14.11
N VAL A 72 4.64 1.76 -14.51
CA VAL A 72 3.96 2.83 -13.78
C VAL A 72 2.46 2.62 -13.80
N GLY A 73 1.82 2.78 -12.63
CA GLY A 73 0.38 2.67 -12.42
C GLY A 73 -0.15 3.82 -11.57
N PRO A 74 -1.47 3.90 -11.34
CA PRO A 74 -2.09 5.06 -10.68
C PRO A 74 -1.96 5.06 -9.15
N ALA A 75 -1.60 3.93 -8.53
CA ALA A 75 -1.80 3.77 -7.09
C ALA A 75 -0.88 4.64 -6.23
N LEU A 76 0.38 4.83 -6.64
CA LEU A 76 1.30 5.71 -5.90
C LEU A 76 0.95 7.19 -6.04
N SER A 77 0.53 7.64 -7.23
CA SER A 77 0.06 9.02 -7.41
C SER A 77 -1.25 9.26 -6.64
N PHE A 78 -2.18 8.31 -6.65
CA PHE A 78 -3.38 8.34 -5.82
C PHE A 78 -3.04 8.47 -4.33
N ALA A 79 -2.14 7.63 -3.80
CA ALA A 79 -1.76 7.64 -2.39
C ALA A 79 -1.13 8.98 -1.98
N ARG A 80 -0.25 9.53 -2.82
CA ARG A 80 0.38 10.84 -2.59
C ARG A 80 -0.64 11.96 -2.58
N GLU A 81 -1.52 11.99 -3.58
CA GLU A 81 -2.51 13.04 -3.69
C GLU A 81 -3.51 12.98 -2.52
N LEU A 82 -3.87 11.78 -2.07
CA LEU A 82 -4.69 11.61 -0.88
C LEU A 82 -4.02 12.18 0.37
N ILE A 83 -2.73 11.94 0.59
CA ILE A 83 -2.01 12.50 1.76
C ILE A 83 -1.91 14.03 1.65
N ARG A 84 -1.65 14.57 0.45
CA ARG A 84 -1.52 16.02 0.21
C ARG A 84 -2.84 16.78 0.33
N SER A 85 -3.95 16.14 -0.02
CA SER A 85 -5.27 16.76 -0.08
C SER A 85 -5.94 16.96 1.28
N TYR A 86 -5.49 16.27 2.33
CA TYR A 86 -6.15 16.30 3.64
C TYR A 86 -5.19 16.71 4.75
N SER A 87 -5.69 17.50 5.69
CA SER A 87 -4.93 17.95 6.85
C SER A 87 -4.66 16.83 7.86
N PRO A 88 -3.63 16.96 8.72
CA PRO A 88 -3.43 16.03 9.85
C PRO A 88 -4.64 15.93 10.78
N SER A 89 -5.46 16.98 10.90
CA SER A 89 -6.73 16.93 11.65
C SER A 89 -7.79 16.02 11.01
N GLU A 90 -7.74 15.83 9.68
CA GLU A 90 -8.69 14.99 8.95
C GLU A 90 -8.22 13.53 8.89
N LEU A 91 -6.96 13.30 8.53
CA LEU A 91 -6.39 11.95 8.40
C LEU A 91 -5.82 11.39 9.71
N GLY A 92 -5.55 12.24 10.70
CA GLY A 92 -4.76 11.91 11.89
C GLY A 92 -3.28 12.27 11.71
N GLU A 93 -2.62 12.61 12.82
CA GLU A 93 -1.16 12.78 12.82
C GLU A 93 -0.46 11.45 12.52
N GLY A 94 0.45 11.45 11.55
CA GLY A 94 1.26 10.27 11.21
C GLY A 94 0.48 9.13 10.52
N VAL A 95 -0.37 9.43 9.54
CA VAL A 95 -1.11 8.42 8.76
C VAL A 95 -0.18 7.43 8.05
N ILE A 96 -0.53 6.15 8.10
CA ILE A 96 0.10 5.08 7.31
C ILE A 96 -0.88 4.66 6.21
N LEU A 97 -0.46 4.72 4.96
CA LEU A 97 -1.25 4.29 3.81
C LEU A 97 -0.70 2.98 3.28
N VAL A 98 -1.56 1.97 3.13
CA VAL A 98 -1.18 0.63 2.70
C VAL A 98 -1.89 0.28 1.40
N LEU A 99 -1.11 0.01 0.37
CA LEU A 99 -1.55 -0.44 -0.94
C LEU A 99 -1.52 -1.98 -1.00
N VAL A 100 -2.60 -2.60 -1.46
CA VAL A 100 -2.70 -4.05 -1.60
C VAL A 100 -2.85 -4.41 -3.09
N PRO A 101 -1.74 -4.68 -3.80
CA PRO A 101 -1.76 -4.93 -5.24
C PRO A 101 -2.33 -6.30 -5.60
N CYS A 102 -3.48 -6.30 -6.28
CA CYS A 102 -4.19 -7.51 -6.71
C CYS A 102 -4.56 -7.50 -8.21
N ALA A 103 -4.37 -6.40 -8.92
CA ALA A 103 -4.73 -6.30 -10.33
C ALA A 103 -3.95 -7.29 -11.21
N TRP A 104 -4.64 -7.82 -12.23
CA TRP A 104 -4.10 -8.80 -13.17
C TRP A 104 -4.49 -8.44 -14.61
N GLY A 105 -3.51 -8.09 -15.44
CA GLY A 105 -3.72 -7.55 -16.77
C GLY A 105 -4.28 -8.57 -17.77
N GLY A 106 -5.35 -8.19 -18.47
CA GLY A 106 -6.04 -9.06 -19.43
C GLY A 106 -6.85 -10.18 -18.78
N SER A 107 -7.14 -10.07 -17.48
CA SER A 107 -8.09 -10.97 -16.83
C SER A 107 -9.52 -10.67 -17.32
N PRO A 108 -10.30 -11.70 -17.68
CA PRO A 108 -11.73 -11.58 -17.91
C PRO A 108 -12.47 -11.32 -16.58
N LEU A 109 -13.71 -10.82 -16.68
CA LEU A 109 -14.53 -10.42 -15.53
C LEU A 109 -14.94 -11.61 -14.65
N ASP A 110 -15.18 -12.78 -15.25
CA ASP A 110 -15.55 -14.03 -14.55
C ASP A 110 -14.55 -14.44 -13.46
N ARG A 111 -13.24 -14.18 -13.66
CA ARG A 111 -12.20 -14.41 -12.64
C ARG A 111 -12.33 -13.50 -11.41
N TRP A 112 -13.07 -12.40 -11.52
CA TRP A 112 -13.32 -11.42 -10.46
C TRP A 112 -14.70 -11.58 -9.82
N GLU A 113 -15.53 -12.51 -10.29
CA GLU A 113 -16.81 -12.84 -9.67
C GLU A 113 -16.63 -13.68 -8.39
N GLU A 114 -17.72 -13.89 -7.65
CA GLU A 114 -17.69 -14.73 -6.45
C GLU A 114 -17.26 -16.17 -6.79
N GLY A 115 -16.24 -16.67 -6.08
CA GLY A 115 -15.60 -17.96 -6.37
C GLY A 115 -14.58 -17.93 -7.52
N GLY A 116 -14.35 -16.75 -8.12
CA GLY A 116 -13.27 -16.51 -9.07
C GLY A 116 -11.92 -16.44 -8.35
N ASP A 117 -10.88 -16.98 -8.98
CA ASP A 117 -9.55 -17.10 -8.38
C ASP A 117 -8.88 -15.75 -8.08
N LEU A 118 -9.13 -14.71 -8.87
CA LEU A 118 -8.61 -13.36 -8.60
C LEU A 118 -9.39 -12.65 -7.49
N ALA A 119 -10.70 -12.88 -7.40
CA ALA A 119 -11.52 -12.38 -6.29
C ALA A 119 -11.06 -12.99 -4.96
N ASP A 120 -10.90 -14.32 -4.93
CA ASP A 120 -10.45 -15.06 -3.74
C ASP A 120 -9.04 -14.63 -3.32
N GLU A 121 -8.12 -14.46 -4.27
CA GLU A 121 -6.76 -13.99 -3.97
C GLU A 121 -6.75 -12.54 -3.47
N ALA A 122 -7.59 -11.65 -4.01
CA ALA A 122 -7.73 -10.27 -3.52
C ALA A 122 -8.24 -10.22 -2.08
N VAL A 123 -9.21 -11.07 -1.74
CA VAL A 123 -9.71 -11.24 -0.36
C VAL A 123 -8.61 -11.78 0.55
N ARG A 124 -7.91 -12.84 0.13
CA ARG A 124 -6.80 -13.44 0.90
C ARG A 124 -5.71 -12.42 1.20
N ARG A 125 -5.21 -11.71 0.18
CA ARG A 125 -4.16 -10.68 0.31
C ARG A 125 -4.59 -9.54 1.22
N THR A 126 -5.82 -9.07 1.09
CA THR A 126 -6.35 -8.00 1.93
C THR A 126 -6.40 -8.42 3.40
N LYS A 127 -6.85 -9.65 3.69
CA LYS A 127 -6.83 -10.21 5.06
C LYS A 127 -5.40 -10.33 5.59
N ALA A 128 -4.46 -10.80 4.77
CA ALA A 128 -3.05 -10.92 5.16
C ALA A 128 -2.42 -9.55 5.46
N ALA A 129 -2.69 -8.53 4.64
CA ALA A 129 -2.25 -7.16 4.88
C ALA A 129 -2.80 -6.58 6.20
N LEU A 130 -4.09 -6.80 6.48
CA LEU A 130 -4.72 -6.37 7.75
C LEU A 130 -4.11 -7.08 8.97
N ALA A 131 -3.77 -8.37 8.84
CA ALA A 131 -3.08 -9.12 9.89
C ALA A 131 -1.67 -8.58 10.13
N ALA A 132 -0.88 -8.34 9.08
CA ALA A 132 0.47 -7.77 9.18
C ALA A 132 0.45 -6.39 9.89
N LEU A 133 -0.55 -5.56 9.61
CA LEU A 133 -0.73 -4.27 10.29
C LEU A 133 -1.10 -4.39 11.78
N SER A 134 -1.67 -5.51 12.19
CA SER A 134 -2.02 -5.77 13.58
C SER A 134 -0.81 -6.26 14.40
N LEU A 135 0.11 -6.97 13.74
CA LEU A 135 1.36 -7.49 14.36
C LEU A 135 2.40 -6.39 14.61
N THR A 136 2.40 -5.31 13.82
CA THR A 136 3.30 -4.16 14.04
C THR A 136 2.99 -3.35 15.30
N LYS A 137 1.97 -3.70 16.09
CA LYS A 137 1.61 -3.04 17.35
C LYS A 137 2.44 -3.52 18.57
N GLY A 138 3.51 -4.31 18.37
CA GLY A 138 4.22 -5.04 19.44
C GLY A 138 5.58 -4.51 19.91
N GLU A 139 6.25 -3.57 19.23
CA GLU A 139 7.63 -3.17 19.59
C GLU A 139 7.73 -1.74 20.12
N GLY A 140 6.88 -1.40 21.08
CA GLY A 140 7.03 -0.21 21.92
C GLY A 140 7.57 -0.60 23.30
N GLY A 141 8.88 -0.87 23.41
CA GLY A 141 9.43 -1.34 24.69
C GLY A 141 10.95 -1.45 24.79
N GLY A 142 11.67 -0.35 24.58
CA GLY A 142 12.93 -0.06 25.28
C GLY A 142 14.21 -0.79 24.82
N GLY A 143 15.24 0.00 24.52
CA GLY A 143 16.63 -0.48 24.51
C GLY A 143 17.45 0.12 23.39
N GLY A 144 18.14 1.23 23.70
CA GLY A 144 19.14 1.80 22.80
C GLY A 144 20.28 0.83 22.52
N GLY A 145 20.91 0.99 21.36
CA GLY A 145 22.10 0.25 21.00
C GLY A 145 22.38 0.29 19.51
N SER A 146 23.19 1.25 19.12
CA SER A 146 23.99 1.26 17.88
C SER A 146 24.39 -0.15 17.43
N ARG A 147 24.30 -0.41 16.11
CA ARG A 147 25.31 -1.16 15.37
C ARG A 147 25.14 -1.02 13.87
N LEU A 148 26.17 -0.36 13.31
CA LEU A 148 26.87 -0.58 12.03
C LEU A 148 26.06 -0.54 10.73
#